data_AF-A0A1V4Z292-F1
#
_entry.id   AF-A0A1V4Z292-F1
#
_cell.length_a   1.000
_cell.length_b   1.000
_cell.length_c   1.000
_cell.angle_alpha   90.00
_cell.angle_beta   90.00
_cell.angle_gamma   90.00
#
_symmetry.space_group_name_H-M   'P 1'
#
loop_
_entity.id
_entity.type
_entity.pdbx_description
1 polymer ?
#
loop_
_entity_poly.entity_id
_entity_poly.type
_entity_poly.pdbx_seq_one_letter_code
_entity_poly.pdbx_strand_id
1 'polypeptide(L)'
;MDLEKKMIEGIKKDPLKKYILFLLNSNNNEHIKGKTKFMKELFFISKNIPPLENEAGFEPDNFGPNSDAAANILHELAMLGLIDSKKEDYKLTEDGEKLLKKVDDLPKNEENMIFFMKDLFNDLTYDESLALVYCNYPNMTSESLVKDKIMGKRKKLALSLLKKGKISKSKAAEIYGVPLRDFYDILHKKGVSIELA
;
A
#
# COMPACT_ATOMS: atom_id res chain seq x y z
N MET A 1 29.54 -7.30 20.17
CA MET A 1 28.97 -7.10 18.82
C MET A 1 28.28 -5.76 18.83
N ASP A 2 28.72 -4.85 17.96
CA ASP A 2 28.15 -3.51 17.78
C ASP A 2 26.63 -3.59 17.57
N LEU A 3 25.87 -2.73 18.24
CA LEU A 3 24.40 -2.70 18.21
C LEU A 3 23.90 -2.50 16.76
N GLU A 4 24.58 -1.63 16.02
CA GLU A 4 24.28 -1.37 14.61
C GLU A 4 24.41 -2.65 13.77
N LYS A 5 25.50 -3.41 13.97
CA LYS A 5 25.70 -4.68 13.26
C LYS A 5 24.58 -5.69 13.55
N LYS A 6 24.09 -5.75 14.80
CA LYS A 6 22.94 -6.59 15.17
C LYS A 6 21.68 -6.17 14.42
N MET A 7 21.41 -4.88 14.32
CA MET A 7 20.25 -4.35 13.60
C MET A 7 20.32 -4.68 12.11
N ILE A 8 21.48 -4.44 11.47
CA ILE A 8 21.70 -4.77 10.06
C ILE A 8 21.47 -6.27 9.80
N GLU A 9 22.06 -7.14 10.63
CA GLU A 9 21.82 -8.59 10.50
C GLU A 9 20.35 -8.97 10.71
N GLY A 10 19.68 -8.34 11.67
CA GLY A 10 18.25 -8.55 11.91
C GLY A 10 17.40 -8.20 10.69
N ILE A 11 17.68 -7.07 10.04
CA ILE A 11 16.97 -6.65 8.83
C ILE A 11 17.28 -7.58 7.64
N LYS A 12 18.53 -8.02 7.48
CA LYS A 12 18.90 -8.95 6.40
C LYS A 12 18.21 -10.32 6.53
N LYS A 13 17.92 -10.76 7.76
CA LYS A 13 17.31 -12.06 8.07
C LYS A 13 15.77 -12.03 8.07
N ASP A 14 15.16 -10.86 8.15
CA ASP A 14 13.71 -10.67 8.21
C ASP A 14 13.21 -9.94 6.96
N PRO A 15 12.67 -10.68 5.96
CA PRO A 15 12.18 -10.10 4.72
C PRO A 15 11.15 -9.00 4.97
N LEU A 16 10.15 -9.25 5.83
CA LEU A 16 9.07 -8.30 6.09
C LEU A 16 9.62 -6.98 6.63
N LYS A 17 10.55 -7.03 7.58
CA LYS A 17 11.24 -5.85 8.10
C LYS A 17 12.02 -5.11 7.03
N LYS A 18 12.74 -5.84 6.17
CA LYS A 18 13.45 -5.27 5.03
C LYS A 18 12.47 -4.54 4.10
N TYR A 19 11.41 -5.18 3.62
CA TYR A 19 10.45 -4.54 2.71
C TYR A 19 9.73 -3.34 3.33
N ILE A 20 9.41 -3.37 4.63
CA ILE A 20 8.83 -2.22 5.33
C ILE A 20 9.78 -1.01 5.29
N LEU A 21 11.07 -1.21 5.54
CA LEU A 21 12.05 -0.12 5.47
C LEU A 21 12.22 0.41 4.04
N PHE A 22 12.28 -0.47 3.04
CA PHE A 22 12.35 -0.05 1.63
C PHE A 22 11.07 0.67 1.17
N LEU A 23 9.89 0.25 1.64
CA LEU A 23 8.62 0.92 1.39
C LEU A 23 8.61 2.35 1.96
N LEU A 24 9.10 2.52 3.18
CA LEU A 24 9.19 3.84 3.81
C LEU A 24 10.28 4.71 3.18
N ASN A 25 11.35 4.12 2.65
CA ASN A 25 12.39 4.84 1.89
C ASN A 25 11.94 5.29 0.49
N SER A 26 10.93 4.62 -0.07
CA SER A 26 10.52 4.84 -1.46
C SER A 26 9.88 6.22 -1.67
N ASN A 27 9.92 6.69 -2.92
CA ASN A 27 9.42 8.00 -3.34
C ASN A 27 9.99 9.17 -2.51
N ASN A 28 11.32 9.21 -2.34
CA ASN A 28 12.04 10.24 -1.56
C ASN A 28 11.63 10.29 -0.08
N ASN A 29 11.53 9.13 0.56
CA ASN A 29 11.12 8.99 1.97
C ASN A 29 9.75 9.64 2.26
N GLU A 30 8.82 9.51 1.31
CA GLU A 30 7.47 10.03 1.47
C GLU A 30 6.72 9.27 2.57
N HIS A 31 6.12 10.01 3.48
CA HIS A 31 5.40 9.44 4.61
C HIS A 31 4.10 8.73 4.21
N ILE A 32 3.76 7.68 4.96
CA ILE A 32 2.47 6.99 4.83
C ILE A 32 1.59 7.38 6.01
N LYS A 33 0.54 8.15 5.73
CA LYS A 33 -0.43 8.60 6.75
C LYS A 33 -1.47 7.52 7.05
N GLY A 34 -1.46 7.05 8.30
CA GLY A 34 -2.44 6.15 8.89
C GLY A 34 -2.10 4.67 8.71
N LYS A 35 -2.30 3.88 9.77
CA LYS A 35 -2.02 2.44 9.78
C LYS A 35 -2.77 1.70 8.68
N THR A 36 -4.02 2.07 8.42
CA THR A 36 -4.82 1.43 7.37
C THR A 36 -4.17 1.58 6.00
N LYS A 37 -3.71 2.78 5.63
CA LYS A 37 -3.11 3.03 4.31
C LYS A 37 -1.83 2.21 4.15
N PHE A 38 -0.97 2.24 5.16
CA PHE A 38 0.23 1.41 5.22
C PHE A 38 -0.07 -0.07 4.99
N MET A 39 -1.06 -0.62 5.71
CA MET A 39 -1.41 -2.04 5.57
C MET A 39 -1.91 -2.38 4.16
N LYS A 40 -2.68 -1.50 3.51
CA LYS A 40 -3.17 -1.76 2.14
C LYS A 40 -2.04 -1.72 1.12
N GLU A 41 -1.14 -0.76 1.27
CA GLU A 41 0.01 -0.62 0.38
C GLU A 41 0.96 -1.83 0.51
N LEU A 42 1.32 -2.20 1.75
CA LEU A 42 2.16 -3.37 2.01
C LEU A 42 1.50 -4.67 1.55
N PHE A 43 0.18 -4.81 1.69
CA PHE A 43 -0.56 -5.96 1.20
C PHE A 43 -0.48 -6.11 -0.33
N PHE A 44 -0.61 -5.01 -1.08
CA PHE A 44 -0.46 -5.06 -2.53
C PHE A 44 0.96 -5.45 -2.94
N ILE A 45 1.97 -4.95 -2.23
CA ILE A 45 3.36 -5.34 -2.44
C ILE A 45 3.54 -6.83 -2.14
N SER A 46 3.01 -7.34 -1.02
CA SER A 46 3.15 -8.74 -0.64
C SER A 46 2.57 -9.68 -1.69
N LYS A 47 1.44 -9.32 -2.31
CA LYS A 47 0.82 -10.13 -3.38
C LYS A 47 1.64 -10.22 -4.67
N ASN A 48 2.71 -9.46 -4.79
CA ASN A 48 3.61 -9.47 -5.95
C ASN A 48 5.04 -9.88 -5.60
N ILE A 49 5.33 -10.19 -4.33
CA ILE A 49 6.68 -10.51 -3.83
C ILE A 49 6.58 -11.76 -2.93
N PRO A 50 6.91 -12.97 -3.44
CA PRO A 50 6.69 -14.22 -2.73
C PRO A 50 7.31 -14.31 -1.32
N PRO A 51 8.56 -13.84 -1.09
CA PRO A 51 9.12 -13.80 0.27
C PRO A 51 8.26 -13.00 1.24
N LEU A 52 7.67 -11.90 0.77
CA LEU A 52 6.82 -11.05 1.59
C LEU A 52 5.43 -11.66 1.80
N GLU A 53 4.86 -12.32 0.78
CA GLU A 53 3.56 -13.01 0.92
C GLU A 53 3.59 -14.06 2.03
N ASN A 54 4.67 -14.84 2.10
CA ASN A 54 4.83 -15.93 3.07
C ASN A 54 4.99 -15.42 4.51
N GLU A 55 5.72 -14.32 4.70
CA GLU A 55 6.05 -13.79 6.02
C GLU A 55 5.00 -12.80 6.56
N ALA A 56 4.30 -12.08 5.66
CA ALA A 56 3.41 -11.00 6.08
C ALA A 56 2.14 -11.50 6.77
N GLY A 57 1.67 -12.73 6.50
CA GLY A 57 0.53 -13.32 7.20
C GLY A 57 -0.72 -12.44 7.19
N PHE A 58 -1.04 -11.84 6.03
CA PHE A 58 -2.20 -10.96 5.91
C PHE A 58 -3.52 -11.73 6.01
N GLU A 59 -4.42 -11.25 6.86
CA GLU A 59 -5.75 -11.83 7.09
C GLU A 59 -6.86 -10.77 6.95
N PRO A 60 -8.11 -11.17 6.64
CA PRO A 60 -9.25 -10.24 6.64
C PRO A 60 -9.46 -9.61 8.03
N ASP A 61 -9.75 -8.31 8.07
CA ASP A 61 -9.99 -7.54 9.31
C ASP A 61 -11.03 -6.42 9.04
N ASN A 62 -11.34 -5.63 10.06
CA ASN A 62 -12.31 -4.53 10.11
C ASN A 62 -12.22 -3.56 8.92
N PHE A 63 -11.03 -3.36 8.36
CA PHE A 63 -10.79 -2.48 7.22
C PHE A 63 -10.19 -3.22 6.01
N GLY A 64 -10.43 -4.53 5.92
CA GLY A 64 -9.83 -5.43 4.95
C GLY A 64 -8.47 -5.98 5.42
N PRO A 65 -7.55 -6.37 4.53
CA PRO A 65 -6.34 -7.12 4.87
C PRO A 65 -5.47 -6.39 5.91
N ASN A 66 -5.15 -7.05 7.02
CA ASN A 66 -4.28 -6.56 8.08
C ASN A 66 -3.23 -7.62 8.43
N SER A 67 -2.09 -7.19 8.96
CA SER A 67 -1.00 -8.07 9.37
C SER A 67 -0.50 -7.66 10.75
N ASP A 68 -0.63 -8.57 11.72
CA ASP A 68 -0.09 -8.36 13.07
C ASP A 68 1.44 -8.40 13.06
N ALA A 69 2.05 -9.23 12.21
CA ALA A 69 3.50 -9.26 12.02
C ALA A 69 4.03 -7.89 11.56
N ALA A 70 3.40 -7.27 10.57
CA ALA A 70 3.78 -5.95 10.09
C ALA A 70 3.56 -4.87 11.15
N ALA A 71 2.47 -4.94 11.93
CA ALA A 71 2.20 -4.01 13.02
C ALA A 71 3.26 -4.10 14.13
N ASN A 72 3.67 -5.32 14.49
CA ASN A 72 4.71 -5.56 15.47
C ASN A 72 6.08 -5.03 15.00
N ILE A 73 6.41 -5.24 13.72
CA ILE A 73 7.65 -4.71 13.13
C ILE A 73 7.65 -3.19 13.08
N LEU A 74 6.52 -2.54 12.72
CA LEU A 74 6.42 -1.08 12.80
C LEU A 74 6.70 -0.57 14.22
N HIS A 75 6.12 -1.23 15.23
CA HIS A 75 6.37 -0.87 16.63
C HIS A 75 7.85 -1.08 17.02
N GLU A 76 8.45 -2.20 16.63
CA GLU A 76 9.87 -2.48 16.86
C GLU A 76 10.77 -1.42 16.21
N LEU A 77 10.57 -1.13 14.92
CA LEU A 77 11.36 -0.14 14.19
C LEU A 77 11.24 1.26 14.79
N ALA A 78 10.06 1.62 15.32
CA ALA A 78 9.84 2.89 16.00
C ALA A 78 10.58 2.94 17.35
N MET A 79 10.55 1.84 18.12
CA MET A 79 11.29 1.70 19.38
C MET A 79 12.81 1.77 19.18
N LEU A 80 13.30 1.26 18.05
CA LEU A 80 14.71 1.35 17.63
C LEU A 80 15.08 2.74 17.07
N GLY A 81 14.12 3.66 16.91
CA GLY A 81 14.35 4.99 16.36
C GLY A 81 14.60 5.02 14.85
N LEU A 82 14.32 3.93 14.12
CA LEU A 82 14.54 3.83 12.68
C LEU A 82 13.38 4.43 11.86
N ILE A 83 12.19 4.49 12.45
CA ILE A 83 11.02 5.15 11.87
C ILE A 83 10.40 6.15 12.85
N ASP A 84 9.84 7.22 12.33
CA ASP A 84 8.84 8.02 13.05
C ASP A 84 7.47 7.39 12.80
N SER A 85 6.66 7.30 13.84
CA SER A 85 5.29 6.75 13.81
C SER A 85 4.30 7.60 14.60
N LYS A 86 4.68 8.84 14.96
CA LYS A 86 3.82 9.76 15.70
C LYS A 86 2.51 9.98 14.95
N LYS A 87 1.38 9.81 15.65
CA LYS A 87 0.03 9.96 15.10
C LYS A 87 -0.23 9.07 13.86
N GLU A 88 0.40 7.89 13.81
CA GLU A 88 0.35 6.97 12.67
C GLU A 88 0.87 7.58 11.36
N ASP A 89 1.78 8.55 11.43
CA ASP A 89 2.47 9.08 10.27
C ASP A 89 3.83 8.40 10.13
N TYR A 90 3.92 7.40 9.23
CA TYR A 90 5.09 6.53 9.12
C TYR A 90 6.10 7.06 8.11
N LYS A 91 7.35 7.26 8.54
CA LYS A 91 8.49 7.64 7.68
C LYS A 91 9.81 7.13 8.26
N LEU A 92 10.84 6.97 7.45
CA LEU A 92 12.18 6.72 8.01
C LEU A 92 12.70 7.95 8.76
N THR A 93 13.45 7.71 9.83
CA THR A 93 14.31 8.72 10.43
C THR A 93 15.63 8.81 9.67
N GLU A 94 16.44 9.84 9.96
CA GLU A 94 17.80 9.92 9.41
C GLU A 94 18.65 8.69 9.75
N ASP A 95 18.47 8.13 10.95
CA ASP A 95 19.19 6.94 11.38
C ASP A 95 18.69 5.68 10.66
N GLY A 96 17.37 5.60 10.42
CA GLY A 96 16.77 4.59 9.54
C GLY A 96 17.35 4.63 8.12
N GLU A 97 17.45 5.81 7.52
CA GLU A 97 18.05 5.99 6.19
C GLU A 97 19.54 5.61 6.15
N LYS A 98 20.32 6.06 7.14
CA LYS A 98 21.75 5.74 7.25
C LYS A 98 21.97 4.24 7.41
N LEU A 99 21.12 3.58 8.19
CA LEU A 99 21.20 2.15 8.42
C LEU A 99 20.79 1.37 7.17
N LEU A 100 19.72 1.78 6.49
CA LEU A 100 19.23 1.11 5.28
C LEU A 100 20.27 1.14 4.15
N LYS A 101 21.06 2.22 4.03
CA LYS A 101 22.21 2.30 3.09
C LYS A 101 23.30 1.25 3.31
N LYS A 102 23.32 0.58 4.47
CA LYS A 102 24.26 -0.49 4.83
C LYS A 102 23.65 -1.89 4.70
N VAL A 103 22.35 -1.97 4.39
CA VAL A 103 21.64 -3.21 4.09
C VAL A 103 21.75 -3.47 2.58
N ASP A 104 21.79 -4.75 2.18
CA ASP A 104 21.85 -5.08 0.76
C ASP A 104 20.57 -4.63 0.06
N ASP A 105 20.69 -4.11 -1.16
CA ASP A 105 19.54 -3.66 -1.95
C ASP A 105 18.52 -4.78 -2.23
N LEU A 106 17.34 -4.38 -2.67
CA LEU A 106 16.36 -5.29 -3.24
C LEU A 106 16.67 -5.57 -4.71
N PRO A 107 16.27 -6.74 -5.25
CA PRO A 107 16.19 -6.95 -6.69
C PRO A 107 15.45 -5.79 -7.38
N LYS A 108 15.96 -5.34 -8.53
CA LYS A 108 15.45 -4.10 -9.16
C LYS A 108 13.96 -4.17 -9.51
N ASN A 109 13.47 -5.34 -9.91
CA ASN A 109 12.05 -5.60 -10.17
C ASN A 109 11.19 -5.43 -8.92
N GLU A 110 11.68 -5.82 -7.75
CA GLU A 110 10.98 -5.68 -6.48
C GLU A 110 11.02 -4.24 -5.96
N GLU A 111 12.16 -3.56 -6.09
CA GLU A 111 12.27 -2.12 -5.81
C GLU A 111 11.29 -1.31 -6.68
N ASN A 112 11.22 -1.62 -7.98
CA ASN A 112 10.26 -1.01 -8.90
C ASN A 112 8.82 -1.32 -8.46
N MET A 113 8.52 -2.54 -8.03
CA MET A 113 7.19 -2.92 -7.52
C MET A 113 6.79 -2.07 -6.31
N ILE A 114 7.71 -1.89 -5.35
CA ILE A 114 7.50 -1.00 -4.19
C ILE A 114 7.20 0.43 -4.67
N PHE A 115 8.02 0.97 -5.58
CA PHE A 115 7.82 2.30 -6.12
C PHE A 115 6.45 2.46 -6.80
N PHE A 116 6.03 1.50 -7.63
CA PHE A 116 4.73 1.54 -8.29
C PHE A 116 3.58 1.45 -7.31
N MET A 117 3.69 0.64 -6.25
CA MET A 117 2.66 0.57 -5.22
C MET A 117 2.60 1.86 -4.38
N LYS A 118 3.76 2.46 -4.09
CA LYS A 118 3.84 3.77 -3.43
C LYS A 118 3.13 4.84 -4.24
N ASP A 119 3.46 4.95 -5.53
CA ASP A 119 2.78 5.90 -6.40
C ASP A 119 1.27 5.61 -6.51
N LEU A 120 0.87 4.35 -6.69
CA LEU A 120 -0.54 3.97 -6.78
C LEU A 120 -1.36 4.45 -5.56
N PHE A 121 -0.82 4.25 -4.35
CA PHE A 121 -1.49 4.64 -3.11
C PHE A 121 -1.27 6.10 -2.75
N ASN A 122 -0.28 6.78 -3.31
CA ASN A 122 -0.06 8.17 -3.04
C ASN A 122 -1.29 9.02 -3.46
N ASP A 123 -1.59 10.05 -2.67
CA ASP A 123 -2.76 10.94 -2.82
C ASP A 123 -4.14 10.27 -2.78
N LEU A 124 -4.21 8.95 -2.55
CA LEU A 124 -5.47 8.27 -2.29
C LEU A 124 -6.02 8.67 -0.93
N THR A 125 -7.31 8.98 -0.92
CA THR A 125 -8.10 9.10 0.30
C THR A 125 -8.30 7.73 0.93
N TYR A 126 -8.67 7.72 2.21
CA TYR A 126 -9.00 6.50 2.94
C TYR A 126 -10.02 5.62 2.18
N ASP A 127 -11.13 6.21 1.72
CA ASP A 127 -12.18 5.47 1.00
C ASP A 127 -11.67 4.92 -0.34
N GLU A 128 -10.79 5.63 -1.05
CA GLU A 128 -10.21 5.19 -2.32
C GLU A 128 -9.26 4.01 -2.14
N SER A 129 -8.38 4.06 -1.13
CA SER A 129 -7.48 2.95 -0.78
C SER A 129 -8.27 1.68 -0.46
N LEU A 130 -9.36 1.80 0.30
CA LEU A 130 -10.23 0.67 0.61
C LEU A 130 -10.96 0.14 -0.62
N ALA A 131 -11.49 1.02 -1.49
CA ALA A 131 -12.17 0.58 -2.70
C ALA A 131 -11.25 -0.21 -3.64
N LEU A 132 -9.98 0.21 -3.79
CA LEU A 132 -9.01 -0.56 -4.56
C LEU A 132 -8.84 -1.97 -3.99
N VAL A 133 -8.67 -2.09 -2.68
CA VAL A 133 -8.48 -3.39 -2.04
C VAL A 133 -9.73 -4.25 -2.17
N TYR A 134 -10.92 -3.70 -1.91
CA TYR A 134 -12.16 -4.47 -1.85
C TYR A 134 -12.58 -5.01 -3.21
N CYS A 135 -12.26 -4.29 -4.29
CA CYS A 135 -12.53 -4.77 -5.65
C CYS A 135 -11.49 -5.79 -6.12
N ASN A 136 -10.21 -5.65 -5.77
CA ASN A 136 -9.17 -6.60 -6.19
C ASN A 136 -9.15 -7.89 -5.36
N TYR A 137 -9.48 -7.80 -4.07
CA TYR A 137 -9.36 -8.89 -3.11
C TYR A 137 -10.63 -9.00 -2.25
N PRO A 138 -11.79 -9.30 -2.86
CA PRO A 138 -13.07 -9.34 -2.16
C PRO A 138 -13.10 -10.36 -1.01
N ASN A 139 -12.31 -11.44 -1.09
CA ASN A 139 -12.15 -12.41 -0.01
C ASN A 139 -11.50 -11.81 1.25
N MET A 140 -10.65 -10.78 1.10
CA MET A 140 -9.99 -10.10 2.22
C MET A 140 -10.89 -9.07 2.91
N THR A 141 -12.20 -9.12 2.68
CA THR A 141 -13.18 -8.13 3.18
C THR A 141 -14.27 -8.72 4.04
N SER A 142 -14.19 -10.02 4.38
CA SER A 142 -15.24 -10.74 5.14
C SER A 142 -15.55 -10.07 6.48
N GLU A 143 -14.51 -9.62 7.18
CA GLU A 143 -14.64 -9.00 8.51
C GLU A 143 -14.81 -7.48 8.46
N SER A 144 -14.94 -6.89 7.28
CA SER A 144 -14.87 -5.43 7.18
C SER A 144 -16.15 -4.74 7.64
N LEU A 145 -16.01 -3.91 8.67
CA LEU A 145 -17.08 -3.10 9.26
C LEU A 145 -17.55 -1.94 8.38
N VAL A 146 -16.78 -1.58 7.34
CA VAL A 146 -17.06 -0.44 6.45
C VAL A 146 -17.29 -0.83 5.01
N LYS A 147 -17.34 -2.14 4.70
CA LYS A 147 -17.51 -2.65 3.34
C LYS A 147 -18.70 -2.04 2.62
N ASP A 148 -19.88 -2.08 3.22
CA ASP A 148 -21.10 -1.57 2.58
C ASP A 148 -21.04 -0.06 2.34
N LYS A 149 -20.46 0.70 3.28
CA LYS A 149 -20.23 2.14 3.14
C LYS A 149 -19.30 2.44 1.96
N ILE A 150 -18.20 1.70 1.81
CA ILE A 150 -17.24 1.89 0.71
C ILE A 150 -17.87 1.47 -0.62
N MET A 151 -18.51 0.30 -0.67
CA MET A 151 -19.13 -0.22 -1.88
C MET A 151 -20.32 0.61 -2.34
N GLY A 152 -21.08 1.22 -1.41
CA GLY A 152 -22.12 2.21 -1.72
C GLY A 152 -21.60 3.47 -2.43
N LYS A 153 -20.31 3.79 -2.24
CA LYS A 153 -19.63 4.93 -2.89
C LYS A 153 -18.81 4.55 -4.12
N ARG A 154 -18.76 3.26 -4.48
CA ARG A 154 -17.83 2.73 -5.51
C ARG A 154 -17.85 3.48 -6.83
N LYS A 155 -19.03 3.97 -7.27
CA LYS A 155 -19.19 4.76 -8.50
C LYS A 155 -18.41 6.08 -8.45
N LYS A 156 -18.50 6.81 -7.33
CA LYS A 156 -17.76 8.06 -7.11
C LYS A 156 -16.27 7.79 -6.99
N LEU A 157 -15.90 6.74 -6.25
CA LEU A 157 -14.50 6.37 -6.01
C LEU A 157 -13.79 5.93 -7.30
N ALA A 158 -14.44 5.12 -8.14
CA ALA A 158 -13.92 4.72 -9.45
C ALA A 158 -13.59 5.92 -10.35
N LEU A 159 -14.52 6.89 -10.43
CA LEU A 159 -14.30 8.11 -11.21
C LEU A 159 -13.19 8.97 -10.64
N SER A 160 -13.07 9.04 -9.31
CA SER A 160 -12.01 9.79 -8.62
C SER A 160 -10.63 9.19 -8.88
N LEU A 161 -10.49 7.87 -8.69
CA LEU A 161 -9.28 7.11 -8.98
C LEU A 161 -8.82 7.27 -10.44
N LEU A 162 -9.77 7.18 -11.38
CA LEU A 162 -9.49 7.36 -12.80
C LEU A 162 -9.03 8.78 -13.13
N LYS A 163 -9.69 9.81 -12.57
CA LYS A 163 -9.29 11.21 -12.77
C LYS A 163 -7.91 11.53 -12.20
N LYS A 164 -7.50 10.83 -11.14
CA LYS A 164 -6.15 10.91 -10.56
C LYS A 164 -5.10 10.15 -11.37
N GLY A 165 -5.48 9.45 -12.44
CA GLY A 165 -4.57 8.61 -13.24
C GLY A 165 -4.11 7.34 -12.51
N LYS A 166 -4.69 7.00 -11.36
CA LYS A 166 -4.24 5.88 -10.52
C LYS A 166 -4.70 4.51 -11.03
N ILE A 167 -5.71 4.47 -11.90
CA ILE A 167 -6.22 3.25 -12.50
C ILE A 167 -6.59 3.44 -13.97
N SER A 168 -6.58 2.34 -14.72
CA SER A 168 -7.05 2.33 -16.10
C SER A 168 -8.58 2.47 -16.20
N LYS A 169 -9.08 2.80 -17.40
CA LYS A 169 -10.52 2.85 -17.70
C LYS A 169 -11.21 1.49 -17.44
N SER A 170 -10.53 0.39 -17.77
CA SER A 170 -11.01 -0.97 -17.52
C SER A 170 -11.17 -1.23 -16.02
N LYS A 171 -10.15 -0.89 -15.23
CA LYS A 171 -10.22 -1.06 -13.77
C LYS A 171 -11.25 -0.13 -13.11
N ALA A 172 -11.40 1.08 -13.64
CA ALA A 172 -12.45 1.99 -13.17
C ALA A 172 -13.86 1.43 -13.47
N ALA A 173 -14.08 0.83 -14.64
CA ALA A 173 -15.36 0.17 -14.97
C ALA A 173 -15.66 -0.99 -14.01
N GLU A 174 -14.64 -1.80 -13.68
CA GLU A 174 -14.73 -2.90 -12.71
C GLU A 174 -15.15 -2.40 -11.32
N ILE A 175 -14.48 -1.36 -10.78
CA ILE A 175 -14.82 -0.76 -9.48
C ILE A 175 -16.21 -0.11 -9.51
N TYR A 176 -16.55 0.55 -10.62
CA TYR A 176 -17.88 1.12 -10.83
C TYR A 176 -18.96 0.01 -10.88
N GLY A 177 -18.55 -1.18 -11.32
CA GLY A 177 -19.33 -2.40 -11.47
C GLY A 177 -20.34 -2.31 -12.62
N VAL A 178 -19.84 -1.92 -13.79
CA VAL A 178 -20.55 -1.94 -15.08
C VAL A 178 -19.60 -2.48 -16.15
N PRO A 179 -20.12 -3.03 -17.27
CA PRO A 179 -19.30 -3.35 -18.43
C PRO A 179 -18.50 -2.15 -18.93
N LEU A 180 -17.30 -2.39 -19.45
CA LEU A 180 -16.41 -1.32 -19.96
C LEU A 180 -17.08 -0.46 -21.03
N ARG A 181 -17.91 -1.06 -21.90
CA ARG A 181 -18.68 -0.33 -22.91
C ARG A 181 -19.60 0.72 -22.28
N ASP A 182 -20.41 0.31 -21.31
CA ASP A 182 -21.35 1.20 -20.62
C ASP A 182 -20.60 2.28 -19.82
N PHE A 183 -19.41 1.95 -19.33
CA PHE A 183 -18.54 2.92 -18.64
C PHE A 183 -18.06 4.04 -19.58
N TYR A 184 -17.71 3.73 -20.83
CA TYR A 184 -17.38 4.76 -21.84
C TYR A 184 -18.55 5.73 -22.07
N ASP A 185 -19.78 5.21 -22.16
CA ASP A 185 -20.98 6.06 -22.30
C ASP A 185 -21.18 6.97 -21.09
N ILE A 186 -20.90 6.46 -19.88
CA ILE A 186 -20.96 7.24 -18.64
C ILE A 186 -19.91 8.36 -18.63
N LEU A 187 -18.67 8.06 -19.04
CA LEU A 187 -17.60 9.05 -19.11
C LEU A 187 -17.93 10.17 -20.10
N HIS A 188 -18.42 9.80 -21.29
CA HIS A 188 -18.86 10.75 -22.32
C HIS A 188 -19.97 11.66 -21.81
N LYS A 189 -21.03 11.11 -21.20
CA LYS A 189 -22.15 11.88 -20.62
C LYS A 189 -21.71 12.82 -19.49
N LYS A 190 -20.64 12.48 -18.77
CA LYS A 190 -20.10 13.28 -17.67
C LYS A 190 -19.06 14.32 -18.11
N GLY A 191 -18.77 14.41 -19.42
CA GLY A 191 -17.78 15.34 -19.95
C GLY A 191 -16.37 15.10 -19.41
N VAL A 192 -16.06 13.87 -19.00
CA VAL A 192 -14.72 13.53 -18.51
C VAL A 192 -13.84 13.25 -19.73
N SER A 193 -13.14 14.28 -20.23
CA SER A 193 -12.07 14.09 -21.21
C SER A 193 -10.90 13.43 -20.52
N ILE A 194 -10.64 12.18 -20.84
CA ILE A 194 -9.48 11.45 -20.31
C ILE A 194 -8.63 11.11 -21.51
N GLU A 195 -7.47 11.75 -21.60
CA GLU A 195 -6.47 11.48 -22.63
C GLU A 195 -6.28 9.95 -22.74
N LEU A 196 -6.25 9.47 -23.98
CA LEU A 196 -5.83 8.11 -24.27
C LEU A 196 -4.31 8.11 -24.09
N ALA A 197 -3.84 7.63 -22.95
CA ALA A 197 -2.48 7.09 -22.85
C ALA A 197 -2.38 5.84 -23.73
#